data_AF-A0A8H7TNR6-F1
#
_entry.id   AF-A0A8H7TNR6-F1
#
_cell.length_a   1.000
_cell.length_b   1.000
_cell.length_c   1.000
_cell.angle_alpha   90.00
_cell.angle_beta   90.00
_cell.angle_gamma   90.00
#
_symmetry.space_group_name_H-M   'P 1'
#
loop_
_entity.id
_entity.type
_entity.pdbx_description
1 polymer ?
#
loop_
_entity_poly.entity_id
_entity_poly.type
_entity_poly.pdbx_seq_one_letter_code
_entity_poly.pdbx_strand_id
1 'polypeptide(L)'
;MKDASDTIQAIQSGLEPYIKPREQVNYIRRILALQLGSYTNDKKLPQPLALSKTPHDFSSAFSEAKGVHKEYLQALKENEAARRGFEDVLQIKSKQGPSVSPTAGTGEEFLEEQLAILKLRRKREKFLAIQQCIDDLFEKPAALPSYLDADNLFAGAAQLPTVPREIVESLAVEGSTAGSDPKAREVNLEKTILRAKLLLREEQDLLQEARSNSRSNPDVLSNAAKATALDATRNELISWMEAELGAAGSEEPNESAGGGGVQLGDLKATQAALANDLAQIGQKYALYCSLRKDILALVSQSPQSAITPDLQHKSSPHIAQPENPDVDYLLTPYITKLLALSKTQKAMIGQKAHINSTLGQYTKDSGQIFDRLAEESQLLPAHRNDTDSRPGLTDPLSKSSHFPEATSRITPWVLAADSAKISNLESVAETMEGGHIFLENSAKSLHEINSLLGLNQPKPEGAEMQGDDDFWLESENPKGKKTRKHTEERPEQKKGDIWSALHGNLGLLGQDRSA
;
A
#
# COMPACT_ATOMS: atom_id res chain seq x y z
N MET A 1 8.59 39.10 -40.44
CA MET A 1 7.56 39.12 -39.39
C MET A 1 7.25 37.67 -39.10
N LYS A 2 7.44 37.17 -37.87
CA LYS A 2 7.11 35.77 -37.56
C LYS A 2 5.59 35.64 -37.66
N ASP A 3 5.14 34.69 -38.48
CA ASP A 3 3.73 34.52 -38.76
C ASP A 3 2.96 34.20 -37.47
N ALA A 4 1.75 34.75 -37.34
CA ALA A 4 0.95 34.62 -36.12
C ALA A 4 0.68 33.14 -35.76
N SER A 5 0.63 32.26 -36.77
CA SER A 5 0.53 30.80 -36.61
C SER A 5 1.71 30.21 -35.83
N ASP A 6 2.92 30.64 -36.12
CA ASP A 6 4.15 30.10 -35.54
C ASP A 6 4.27 30.51 -34.07
N THR A 7 3.79 31.73 -33.75
CA THR A 7 3.72 32.19 -32.36
C THR A 7 2.67 31.42 -31.56
N ILE A 8 1.52 31.11 -32.16
CA ILE A 8 0.46 30.33 -31.50
C ILE A 8 0.92 28.88 -31.28
N GLN A 9 1.57 28.26 -32.26
CA GLN A 9 2.12 26.91 -32.10
C GLN A 9 3.22 26.86 -31.04
N ALA A 10 4.13 27.83 -31.00
CA ALA A 10 5.16 27.91 -29.96
C ALA A 10 4.55 28.08 -28.55
N ILE A 11 3.48 28.86 -28.44
CA ILE A 11 2.73 29.03 -27.18
C ILE A 11 1.98 27.73 -26.82
N GLN A 12 1.33 27.08 -27.79
CA GLN A 12 0.64 25.82 -27.56
C GLN A 12 1.59 24.71 -27.13
N SER A 13 2.74 24.54 -27.80
CA SER A 13 3.77 23.57 -27.39
C SER A 13 4.37 23.90 -26.03
N GLY A 14 4.48 25.18 -25.68
CA GLY A 14 4.93 25.59 -24.35
C GLY A 14 3.90 25.34 -23.26
N LEU A 15 2.60 25.38 -23.60
CA LEU A 15 1.49 25.18 -22.66
C LEU A 15 1.02 23.72 -22.57
N GLU A 16 1.27 22.88 -23.58
CA GLU A 16 0.89 21.47 -23.59
C GLU A 16 1.30 20.71 -22.30
N PRO A 17 2.52 20.86 -21.76
CA PRO A 17 2.92 20.19 -20.51
C PRO A 17 2.09 20.64 -19.29
N TYR A 18 1.47 21.82 -19.36
CA TYR A 18 0.68 22.42 -18.29
C TYR A 18 -0.83 22.28 -18.50
N ILE A 19 -1.28 21.89 -19.70
CA ILE A 19 -2.68 21.63 -20.02
C ILE A 19 -3.01 20.19 -19.64
N LYS A 20 -3.52 20.00 -18.42
CA LYS A 20 -3.99 18.69 -17.95
C LYS A 20 -5.41 18.39 -18.46
N PRO A 21 -5.74 17.12 -18.78
CA PRO A 21 -7.10 16.71 -19.13
C PRO A 21 -8.08 17.00 -17.97
N ARG A 22 -9.36 17.24 -18.31
CA ARG A 22 -10.40 17.65 -17.36
C ARG A 22 -10.53 16.71 -16.16
N GLU A 23 -10.36 15.42 -16.37
CA GLU A 23 -10.42 14.40 -15.31
C GLU A 23 -9.29 14.59 -14.29
N GLN A 24 -8.04 14.76 -14.77
CA GLN A 24 -6.90 15.05 -13.90
C GLN A 24 -7.08 16.39 -13.17
N VAL A 25 -7.62 17.41 -13.84
CA VAL A 25 -7.91 18.70 -13.19
C VAL A 25 -8.96 18.54 -12.09
N ASN A 26 -10.02 17.78 -12.32
CA ASN A 26 -11.05 17.52 -11.32
C ASN A 26 -10.50 16.68 -10.15
N TYR A 27 -9.66 15.69 -10.43
CA TYR A 27 -8.95 14.91 -9.41
C TYR A 27 -8.05 15.80 -8.55
N ILE A 28 -7.23 16.65 -9.17
CA ILE A 28 -6.38 17.63 -8.46
C ILE A 28 -7.24 18.59 -7.63
N ARG A 29 -8.35 19.11 -8.17
CA ARG A 29 -9.28 19.96 -7.41
C ARG A 29 -9.89 19.25 -6.21
N ARG A 30 -10.23 17.97 -6.33
CA ARG A 30 -10.75 17.17 -5.21
C ARG A 30 -9.69 17.00 -4.12
N ILE A 31 -8.45 16.66 -4.49
CA ILE A 31 -7.34 16.56 -3.54
C ILE A 31 -7.09 17.89 -2.84
N LEU A 32 -7.00 18.99 -3.60
CA LEU A 32 -6.82 20.31 -3.02
C LEU A 32 -7.98 20.68 -2.11
N ALA A 33 -9.22 20.40 -2.49
CA ALA A 33 -10.39 20.65 -1.64
C ALA A 33 -10.32 19.86 -0.32
N LEU A 34 -9.86 18.60 -0.35
CA LEU A 34 -9.65 17.79 0.85
C LEU A 34 -8.53 18.35 1.73
N GLN A 35 -7.40 18.74 1.14
CA GLN A 35 -6.28 19.34 1.88
C GLN A 35 -6.68 20.70 2.49
N LEU A 36 -7.36 21.56 1.74
CA LEU A 36 -7.89 22.80 2.29
C LEU A 36 -8.93 22.54 3.39
N GLY A 37 -9.75 21.49 3.25
CA GLY A 37 -10.66 21.02 4.30
C GLY A 37 -9.93 20.65 5.59
N SER A 38 -8.82 19.91 5.50
CA SER A 38 -8.00 19.54 6.67
C SER A 38 -7.35 20.75 7.34
N TYR A 39 -6.90 21.76 6.59
CA TYR A 39 -6.35 22.99 7.18
C TYR A 39 -7.41 23.90 7.80
N THR A 40 -8.66 23.81 7.33
CA THR A 40 -9.76 24.67 7.79
C THR A 40 -10.62 24.02 8.86
N ASN A 41 -10.38 22.75 9.20
CA ASN A 41 -11.19 21.95 10.13
C ASN A 41 -12.69 22.10 9.80
N ASP A 42 -13.05 22.00 8.51
CA ASP A 42 -14.40 22.17 7.97
C ASP A 42 -15.11 23.50 8.29
N LYS A 43 -14.38 24.51 8.76
CA LYS A 43 -14.92 25.86 8.95
C LYS A 43 -15.05 26.55 7.59
N LYS A 44 -16.26 27.01 7.26
CA LYS A 44 -16.51 27.81 6.06
C LYS A 44 -15.57 29.02 6.04
N LEU A 45 -14.65 29.05 5.07
CA LEU A 45 -13.77 30.19 4.84
C LEU A 45 -14.62 31.45 4.62
N PRO A 46 -14.36 32.56 5.35
CA PRO A 46 -15.20 33.75 5.30
C PRO A 46 -15.09 34.53 3.97
N GLN A 47 -14.13 34.21 3.10
CA GLN A 47 -13.89 34.93 1.85
C GLN A 47 -13.28 34.03 0.77
N PRO A 48 -13.63 34.20 -0.52
CA PRO A 48 -12.96 33.48 -1.60
C PRO A 48 -11.46 33.84 -1.63
N LEU A 49 -10.61 32.82 -1.54
CA LEU A 49 -9.14 32.92 -1.53
C LEU A 49 -8.56 33.74 -2.70
N ALA A 50 -9.31 33.89 -3.79
CA ALA A 50 -8.91 34.70 -4.95
C ALA A 50 -8.91 36.22 -4.70
N LEU A 51 -9.57 36.69 -3.63
CA LEU A 51 -9.73 38.13 -3.33
C LEU A 51 -9.05 38.57 -2.03
N SER A 52 -8.41 37.66 -1.30
CA SER A 52 -7.70 38.02 -0.07
C SER A 52 -6.34 38.64 -0.43
N LYS A 53 -6.32 39.96 -0.65
CA LYS A 53 -5.12 40.77 -0.43
C LYS A 53 -4.87 40.78 1.09
N THR A 54 -4.40 39.68 1.65
CA THR A 54 -4.04 39.62 3.06
C THR A 54 -2.71 40.34 3.23
N PRO A 55 -2.65 41.43 4.02
CA PRO A 55 -1.39 42.01 4.50
C PRO A 55 -0.84 41.14 5.66
N HIS A 56 -0.95 39.82 5.54
CA HIS A 56 -0.33 38.93 6.50
C HIS A 56 1.02 38.53 5.95
N ASP A 57 2.03 38.89 6.74
CA ASP A 57 3.41 38.57 6.51
C ASP A 57 3.52 37.09 6.19
N PHE A 58 3.69 36.78 4.90
CA PHE A 58 4.02 35.45 4.38
C PHE A 58 5.25 34.84 5.12
N SER A 59 5.99 35.68 5.85
CA SER A 59 7.18 35.37 6.65
C SER A 59 7.03 34.17 7.60
N SER A 60 5.84 33.90 8.16
CA SER A 60 5.66 32.74 9.04
C SER A 60 5.55 31.43 8.26
N ALA A 61 4.79 31.41 7.15
CA ALA A 61 4.67 30.24 6.27
C ALA A 61 6.00 29.88 5.58
N PHE A 62 6.84 30.89 5.29
CA PHE A 62 8.19 30.68 4.76
C PHE A 62 9.13 29.94 5.73
N SER A 63 8.89 30.00 7.04
CA SER A 63 9.75 29.33 8.01
C SER A 63 9.47 27.82 8.09
N GLU A 64 8.26 27.40 7.73
CA GLU A 64 7.82 26.01 7.79
C GLU A 64 7.94 25.30 6.44
N ALA A 65 7.83 26.04 5.34
CA ALA A 65 8.02 25.55 3.99
C ALA A 65 9.48 25.13 3.74
N LYS A 66 9.70 23.85 3.43
CA LYS A 66 11.00 23.30 2.99
C LYS A 66 10.95 23.01 1.48
N GLY A 67 12.12 22.66 0.92
CA GLY A 67 12.29 22.19 -0.46
C GLY A 67 11.63 23.03 -1.57
N VAL A 68 10.85 22.37 -2.43
CA VAL A 68 10.30 22.97 -3.67
C VAL A 68 9.19 23.96 -3.35
N HIS A 69 8.42 23.71 -2.28
CA HIS A 69 7.43 24.68 -1.81
C HIS A 69 8.08 26.01 -1.41
N LYS A 70 9.26 25.98 -0.77
CA LYS A 70 10.01 27.20 -0.43
C LYS A 70 10.45 27.96 -1.69
N GLU A 71 10.98 27.25 -2.69
CA GLU A 71 11.37 27.85 -3.97
C GLU A 71 10.16 28.46 -4.70
N TYR A 72 9.03 27.76 -4.71
CA TYR A 72 7.78 28.26 -5.27
C TYR A 72 7.29 29.53 -4.54
N LEU A 73 7.28 29.53 -3.21
CA LEU A 73 6.87 30.70 -2.43
C LEU A 73 7.84 31.88 -2.66
N GLN A 74 9.14 31.61 -2.82
CA GLN A 74 10.12 32.63 -3.17
C GLN A 74 9.84 33.21 -4.56
N ALA A 75 9.61 32.35 -5.56
CA ALA A 75 9.24 32.77 -6.91
C ALA A 75 7.91 33.55 -6.93
N LEU A 76 6.95 33.19 -6.07
CA LEU A 76 5.70 33.91 -5.90
C LEU A 76 5.94 35.31 -5.32
N LYS A 77 6.79 35.43 -4.31
CA LYS A 77 7.20 36.73 -3.75
C LYS A 77 7.87 37.62 -4.80
N GLU A 78 8.77 37.05 -5.59
CA GLU A 78 9.44 37.74 -6.68
C GLU A 78 8.45 38.15 -7.78
N ASN A 79 7.49 37.29 -8.12
CA ASN A 79 6.41 37.59 -9.07
C ASN A 79 5.50 38.71 -8.54
N GLU A 80 5.13 38.66 -7.26
CA GLU A 80 4.32 39.71 -6.64
C GLU A 80 5.07 41.05 -6.62
N ALA A 81 6.36 41.04 -6.28
CA ALA A 81 7.21 42.23 -6.37
C ALA A 81 7.30 42.76 -7.80
N ALA A 82 7.46 41.89 -8.80
CA ALA A 82 7.47 42.26 -10.21
C ALA A 82 6.12 42.82 -10.68
N ARG A 83 4.99 42.25 -10.22
CA ARG A 83 3.64 42.75 -10.50
C ARG A 83 3.42 44.13 -9.89
N ARG A 84 3.82 44.34 -8.64
CA ARG A 84 3.76 45.67 -7.99
C ARG A 84 4.62 46.67 -8.76
N GLY A 85 5.84 46.31 -9.13
CA GLY A 85 6.69 47.17 -9.97
C GLY A 85 6.09 47.48 -11.34
N PHE A 86 5.41 46.51 -11.97
CA PHE A 86 4.69 46.73 -13.23
C PHE A 86 3.47 47.65 -13.05
N GLU A 87 2.68 47.45 -11.99
CA GLU A 87 1.57 48.33 -11.64
C GLU A 87 2.05 49.76 -11.35
N ASP A 88 3.17 49.92 -10.63
CA ASP A 88 3.78 51.22 -10.38
C ASP A 88 4.18 51.91 -11.68
N VAL A 89 4.81 51.18 -12.62
CA VAL A 89 5.16 51.70 -13.96
C VAL A 89 3.92 52.07 -14.76
N LEU A 90 2.84 51.27 -14.71
CA LEU A 90 1.57 51.61 -15.36
C LEU A 90 0.93 52.86 -14.76
N GLN A 91 0.94 53.00 -13.43
CA GLN A 91 0.42 54.17 -12.75
C GLN A 91 1.26 55.43 -13.06
N ILE A 92 2.59 55.31 -13.13
CA ILE A 92 3.48 56.41 -13.54
C ILE A 92 3.19 56.80 -14.99
N LYS A 93 3.05 55.83 -15.91
CA LYS A 93 2.72 56.09 -17.33
C LYS A 93 1.33 56.70 -17.51
N SER A 94 0.34 56.27 -16.72
CA SER A 94 -1.00 56.88 -16.70
C SER A 94 -0.99 58.31 -16.15
N LYS A 95 -0.05 58.65 -15.27
CA LYS A 95 0.12 60.01 -14.71
C LYS A 95 1.01 60.93 -15.57
N GLN A 96 1.83 60.36 -16.46
CA GLN A 96 2.79 61.10 -17.32
C GLN A 96 2.38 61.21 -18.79
N GLY A 97 1.27 60.60 -19.22
CA GLY A 97 0.74 60.79 -20.57
C GLY A 97 0.10 62.18 -20.74
N PRO A 98 0.38 62.92 -21.83
CA PRO A 98 -0.33 64.17 -22.11
C PRO A 98 -1.82 63.86 -22.26
N SER A 99 -2.64 64.70 -21.63
CA SER A 99 -4.10 64.72 -21.79
C SER A 99 -4.48 64.80 -23.27
N VAL A 100 -4.70 63.64 -23.88
CA VAL A 100 -5.47 63.50 -25.11
C VAL A 100 -6.67 62.65 -24.72
N SER A 101 -7.83 63.28 -24.79
CA SER A 101 -9.15 62.67 -24.60
C SER A 101 -9.21 61.25 -25.16
N PRO A 102 -9.68 60.25 -24.39
CA PRO A 102 -9.83 58.91 -24.91
C PRO A 102 -11.01 58.90 -25.88
N THR A 103 -10.77 58.60 -27.15
CA THR A 103 -11.82 57.99 -27.98
C THR A 103 -12.05 56.58 -27.42
N ALA A 104 -12.94 56.50 -26.42
CA ALA A 104 -13.26 55.30 -25.67
C ALA A 104 -13.98 54.21 -26.48
N GLY A 105 -14.20 54.38 -27.79
CA GLY A 105 -15.01 53.46 -28.61
C GLY A 105 -14.25 52.29 -29.24
N THR A 106 -12.98 52.46 -29.64
CA THR A 106 -12.40 51.51 -30.61
C THR A 106 -11.93 50.18 -30.00
N GLY A 107 -11.57 50.17 -28.71
CA GLY A 107 -11.07 48.96 -28.04
C GLY A 107 -12.18 47.98 -27.66
N GLU A 108 -13.30 48.49 -27.15
CA GLU A 108 -14.45 47.69 -26.73
C GLU A 108 -15.21 47.16 -27.95
N GLU A 109 -15.44 48.00 -28.97
CA GLU A 109 -16.07 47.59 -30.24
C GLU A 109 -15.24 46.50 -30.96
N PHE A 110 -13.91 46.63 -31.02
CA PHE A 110 -13.05 45.60 -31.62
C PHE A 110 -13.09 44.28 -30.84
N LEU A 111 -13.14 44.32 -29.51
CA LEU A 111 -13.25 43.12 -28.69
C LEU A 111 -14.62 42.44 -28.84
N GLU A 112 -15.70 43.23 -28.95
CA GLU A 112 -17.04 42.73 -29.20
C GLU A 112 -17.16 42.07 -30.57
N GLU A 113 -16.58 42.68 -31.61
CA GLU A 113 -16.48 42.11 -32.95
C GLU A 113 -15.68 40.79 -32.95
N GLN A 114 -14.52 40.75 -32.30
CA GLN A 114 -13.74 39.52 -32.16
C GLN A 114 -14.51 38.43 -31.40
N LEU A 115 -15.24 38.80 -30.34
CA LEU A 115 -16.10 37.86 -29.61
C LEU A 115 -17.24 37.34 -30.48
N ALA A 116 -17.85 38.19 -31.30
CA ALA A 116 -18.89 37.78 -32.24
C ALA A 116 -18.35 36.78 -33.27
N ILE A 117 -17.16 37.03 -33.82
CA ILE A 117 -16.46 36.13 -34.75
C ILE A 117 -16.16 34.78 -34.09
N LEU A 118 -15.64 34.78 -32.86
CA LEU A 118 -15.35 33.55 -32.12
C LEU A 118 -16.63 32.75 -31.81
N LYS A 119 -17.72 33.43 -31.42
CA LYS A 119 -19.03 32.79 -31.22
C LYS A 119 -19.53 32.15 -32.52
N LEU A 120 -19.34 32.83 -33.66
CA LEU A 120 -19.76 32.32 -34.96
C LEU A 120 -18.91 31.11 -35.41
N ARG A 121 -17.59 31.16 -35.21
CA ARG A 121 -16.68 30.01 -35.45
C ARG A 121 -17.09 28.79 -34.62
N ARG A 122 -17.36 28.98 -33.34
CA ARG A 122 -17.83 27.91 -32.45
C ARG A 122 -19.17 27.32 -32.90
N LYS A 123 -20.09 28.14 -33.41
CA LYS A 123 -21.36 27.64 -33.99
C LYS A 123 -21.09 26.80 -35.25
N ARG A 124 -20.21 27.26 -36.13
CA ARG A 124 -19.81 26.52 -37.33
C ARG A 124 -19.18 25.17 -36.99
N GLU A 125 -18.27 25.12 -36.01
CA GLU A 125 -17.65 23.87 -35.54
C GLU A 125 -18.71 22.87 -35.03
N LYS A 126 -19.70 23.34 -34.28
CA LYS A 126 -20.82 22.49 -33.83
C LYS A 126 -21.63 21.93 -34.99
N PHE A 127 -21.93 22.74 -36.00
CA PHE A 127 -22.65 22.26 -37.19
C PHE A 127 -21.83 21.24 -37.97
N LEU A 128 -20.53 21.46 -38.13
CA LEU A 128 -19.64 20.49 -38.77
C LEU A 128 -19.58 19.17 -37.99
N ALA A 129 -19.52 19.22 -36.65
CA ALA A 129 -19.56 18.02 -35.82
C ALA A 129 -20.89 17.26 -35.96
N ILE A 130 -22.03 17.97 -36.00
CA ILE A 130 -23.34 17.33 -36.23
C ILE A 130 -23.40 16.71 -37.62
N GLN A 131 -22.90 17.40 -38.64
CA GLN A 131 -22.84 16.88 -40.00
C GLN A 131 -21.97 15.61 -40.05
N GLN A 132 -20.79 15.63 -39.44
CA GLN A 132 -19.93 14.45 -39.32
C GLN A 132 -20.64 13.29 -38.62
N CYS A 133 -21.34 13.54 -37.51
CA CYS A 133 -22.11 12.49 -36.84
C CYS A 133 -23.24 11.94 -37.72
N ILE A 134 -23.87 12.76 -38.55
CA ILE A 134 -24.90 12.31 -39.51
C ILE A 134 -24.25 11.48 -40.61
N ASP A 135 -23.12 11.93 -41.16
CA ASP A 135 -22.36 11.20 -42.18
C ASP A 135 -21.88 9.84 -41.62
N ASP A 136 -21.34 9.80 -40.40
CA ASP A 136 -20.97 8.57 -39.68
C ASP A 136 -22.17 7.64 -39.44
N LEU A 137 -23.38 8.20 -39.23
CA LEU A 137 -24.61 7.40 -39.11
C LEU A 137 -25.03 6.81 -40.46
N PHE A 138 -24.82 7.54 -41.56
CA PHE A 138 -25.06 7.02 -42.92
C PHE A 138 -24.04 5.95 -43.33
N GLU A 139 -22.80 6.02 -42.83
CA GLU A 139 -21.79 4.97 -43.05
C GLU A 139 -22.07 3.68 -42.25
N LYS A 140 -22.85 3.76 -41.17
CA LYS A 140 -23.20 2.57 -40.37
C LYS A 140 -24.28 1.73 -41.07
N PRO A 141 -24.04 0.43 -41.27
CA PRO A 141 -24.94 -0.42 -42.05
C PRO A 141 -26.33 -0.58 -41.42
N ALA A 142 -26.48 -0.31 -40.12
CA ALA A 142 -27.76 -0.35 -39.41
C ALA A 142 -28.77 0.73 -39.81
N ALA A 143 -28.35 1.78 -40.53
CA ALA A 143 -29.24 2.83 -41.04
C ALA A 143 -29.85 2.50 -42.42
N LEU A 144 -29.38 1.46 -43.10
CA LEU A 144 -29.96 0.98 -44.35
C LEU A 144 -31.23 0.16 -44.07
N PRO A 145 -32.36 0.43 -44.76
CA PRO A 145 -33.61 -0.31 -44.55
C PRO A 145 -33.49 -1.81 -44.88
N SER A 146 -32.42 -2.23 -45.56
CA SER A 146 -32.10 -3.63 -45.89
C SER A 146 -31.31 -4.37 -44.81
N TYR A 147 -30.78 -3.70 -43.77
CA TYR A 147 -29.93 -4.34 -42.76
C TYR A 147 -30.72 -5.11 -41.69
N LEU A 148 -31.98 -4.73 -41.46
CA LEU A 148 -32.91 -5.44 -40.58
C LEU A 148 -33.83 -6.40 -41.36
N ASP A 149 -33.45 -6.77 -42.59
CA ASP A 149 -34.17 -7.76 -43.35
C ASP A 149 -33.84 -9.17 -42.82
N ALA A 150 -34.84 -9.84 -42.24
CA ALA A 150 -34.68 -11.11 -41.56
C ALA A 150 -34.07 -12.17 -42.48
N ASP A 151 -34.40 -12.14 -43.78
CA ASP A 151 -33.91 -13.11 -44.75
C ASP A 151 -32.41 -12.97 -45.03
N ASN A 152 -31.85 -11.75 -44.92
CA ASN A 152 -30.42 -11.49 -45.10
C ASN A 152 -29.60 -11.75 -43.83
N LEU A 153 -30.20 -11.58 -42.64
CA LEU A 153 -29.55 -11.85 -41.35
C LEU A 153 -29.30 -13.36 -41.12
N PHE A 154 -30.19 -14.22 -41.64
CA PHE A 154 -30.08 -15.68 -41.49
C PHE A 154 -29.45 -16.39 -42.70
N ALA A 155 -29.20 -15.69 -43.81
CA ALA A 155 -28.59 -16.28 -45.01
C ALA A 155 -27.15 -16.79 -44.79
N GLY A 156 -26.46 -16.33 -43.75
CA GLY A 156 -25.10 -16.77 -43.37
C GLY A 156 -25.00 -17.52 -42.04
N ALA A 157 -26.10 -17.72 -41.32
CA ALA A 157 -26.09 -18.44 -40.05
C ALA A 157 -26.10 -19.96 -40.34
N ALA A 158 -25.03 -20.65 -39.93
CA ALA A 158 -24.99 -22.10 -39.96
C ALA A 158 -26.16 -22.65 -39.12
N GLN A 159 -26.96 -23.56 -39.70
CA GLN A 159 -28.03 -24.24 -38.96
C GLN A 159 -27.45 -24.82 -37.67
N LEU A 160 -28.08 -24.49 -36.53
CA LEU A 160 -27.64 -24.98 -35.23
C LEU A 160 -27.51 -26.51 -35.26
N PRO A 161 -26.39 -27.08 -34.78
CA PRO A 161 -26.22 -28.52 -34.77
C PRO A 161 -27.31 -29.14 -33.89
N THR A 162 -28.08 -30.07 -34.48
CA THR A 162 -29.11 -30.80 -33.74
C THR A 162 -28.42 -31.64 -32.67
N VAL A 163 -28.76 -31.40 -31.41
CA VAL A 163 -28.16 -32.09 -30.27
C VAL A 163 -28.52 -33.59 -30.34
N PRO A 164 -27.55 -34.52 -30.22
CA PRO A 164 -27.81 -35.95 -30.24
C PRO A 164 -28.73 -36.36 -29.09
N ARG A 165 -29.81 -37.09 -29.40
CA ARG A 165 -30.81 -37.54 -28.43
C ARG A 165 -30.22 -38.42 -27.31
N GLU A 166 -29.09 -39.06 -27.57
CA GLU A 166 -28.32 -39.88 -26.63
C GLU A 166 -27.85 -39.11 -25.39
N ILE A 167 -27.55 -37.81 -25.51
CA ILE A 167 -27.11 -36.98 -24.37
C ILE A 167 -28.30 -36.70 -23.43
N VAL A 168 -29.48 -36.49 -24.00
CA VAL A 168 -30.73 -36.26 -23.26
C VAL A 168 -31.19 -37.54 -22.55
N GLU A 169 -31.01 -38.71 -23.17
CA GLU A 169 -31.33 -40.00 -22.56
C GLU A 169 -30.29 -40.40 -21.50
N SER A 170 -29.00 -40.04 -21.66
CA SER A 170 -27.95 -40.34 -20.68
C SER A 170 -28.13 -39.61 -19.33
N LEU A 171 -28.66 -38.38 -19.34
CA LEU A 171 -28.98 -37.65 -18.11
C LEU A 171 -30.20 -38.23 -17.38
N ALA A 172 -31.12 -38.88 -18.09
CA ALA A 172 -32.28 -39.53 -17.49
C ALA A 172 -31.95 -40.88 -16.84
N VAL A 173 -30.87 -41.55 -17.27
CA VAL A 173 -30.45 -42.88 -16.77
C VAL A 173 -29.57 -42.80 -15.51
N GLU A 174 -28.97 -41.64 -15.21
CA GLU A 174 -28.08 -41.48 -14.03
C GLU A 174 -28.84 -41.54 -12.68
N GLY A 175 -30.18 -41.57 -12.69
CA GLY A 175 -31.03 -41.74 -11.51
C GLY A 175 -31.32 -43.20 -11.09
N SER A 176 -30.92 -44.21 -11.87
CA SER A 176 -31.27 -45.62 -11.58
C SER A 176 -30.06 -46.55 -11.70
N THR A 177 -29.23 -46.60 -10.65
CA THR A 177 -28.19 -47.63 -10.52
C THR A 177 -28.55 -48.60 -9.41
N ALA A 178 -29.40 -49.59 -9.73
CA ALA A 178 -29.59 -50.77 -8.90
C ALA A 178 -29.85 -52.00 -9.79
N GLY A 179 -28.85 -52.37 -10.61
CA GLY A 179 -28.91 -53.63 -11.37
C GLY A 179 -28.03 -53.72 -12.63
N SER A 180 -26.87 -53.06 -12.69
CA SER A 180 -26.03 -53.11 -13.89
C SER A 180 -25.15 -54.36 -13.97
N ASP A 181 -25.26 -55.02 -15.12
CA ASP A 181 -24.45 -56.11 -15.67
C ASP A 181 -22.94 -55.97 -15.34
N PRO A 182 -22.23 -57.02 -14.89
CA PRO A 182 -20.81 -56.97 -14.52
C PRO A 182 -19.90 -56.30 -15.58
N LYS A 183 -20.20 -56.48 -16.87
CA LYS A 183 -19.43 -55.86 -17.96
C LYS A 183 -19.53 -54.34 -17.99
N ALA A 184 -20.67 -53.76 -17.61
CA ALA A 184 -20.82 -52.30 -17.51
C ALA A 184 -20.04 -51.73 -16.32
N ARG A 185 -19.83 -52.53 -15.26
CA ARG A 185 -18.96 -52.15 -14.13
C ARG A 185 -17.49 -52.19 -14.53
N GLU A 186 -17.08 -53.19 -15.31
CA GLU A 186 -15.72 -53.27 -15.85
C GLU A 186 -15.39 -52.06 -16.71
N VAL A 187 -16.26 -51.67 -17.65
CA VAL A 187 -16.05 -50.46 -18.49
C VAL A 187 -16.00 -49.18 -17.65
N ASN A 188 -16.84 -49.06 -16.62
CA ASN A 188 -16.80 -47.91 -15.72
C ASN A 188 -15.52 -47.88 -14.87
N LEU A 189 -15.03 -49.05 -14.43
CA LEU A 189 -13.76 -49.18 -13.72
C LEU A 189 -12.57 -48.89 -14.64
N GLU A 190 -12.58 -49.35 -15.88
CA GLU A 190 -11.56 -49.00 -16.87
C GLU A 190 -11.54 -47.49 -17.12
N LYS A 191 -12.72 -46.85 -17.21
CA LYS A 191 -12.84 -45.39 -17.35
C LYS A 191 -12.33 -44.64 -16.12
N THR A 192 -12.61 -45.11 -14.91
CA THR A 192 -12.08 -44.48 -13.69
C THR A 192 -10.58 -44.72 -13.55
N ILE A 193 -10.07 -45.90 -13.90
CA ILE A 193 -8.63 -46.20 -13.93
C ILE A 193 -7.92 -45.32 -14.96
N LEU A 194 -8.49 -45.13 -16.14
CA LEU A 194 -7.91 -44.24 -17.16
C LEU A 194 -7.90 -42.78 -16.69
N ARG A 195 -8.99 -42.29 -16.07
CA ARG A 195 -9.02 -40.94 -15.47
C ARG A 195 -7.99 -40.80 -14.36
N ALA A 196 -7.89 -41.78 -13.46
CA ALA A 196 -6.90 -41.78 -12.39
C ALA A 196 -5.46 -41.80 -12.92
N LYS A 197 -5.19 -42.56 -14.00
CA LYS A 197 -3.88 -42.58 -14.66
C LYS A 197 -3.54 -41.26 -15.34
N LEU A 198 -4.54 -40.56 -15.89
CA LEU A 198 -4.35 -39.25 -16.49
C LEU A 198 -4.01 -38.20 -15.42
N LEU A 199 -4.80 -38.16 -14.35
CA LEU A 199 -4.53 -37.30 -13.19
C LEU A 199 -3.15 -37.57 -12.58
N LEU A 200 -2.77 -38.85 -12.44
CA LEU A 200 -1.44 -39.20 -11.92
C LEU A 200 -0.32 -38.67 -12.83
N ARG A 201 -0.48 -38.71 -14.17
CA ARG A 201 0.52 -38.15 -15.08
C ARG A 201 0.59 -36.63 -14.96
N GLU A 202 -0.54 -35.95 -14.90
CA GLU A 202 -0.60 -34.50 -14.71
C GLU A 202 0.13 -34.07 -13.43
N GLU A 203 -0.14 -34.76 -12.31
CA GLU A 203 0.57 -34.53 -11.05
C GLU A 203 2.07 -34.84 -11.14
N GLN A 204 2.45 -35.91 -11.85
CA GLN A 204 3.85 -36.27 -12.03
C GLN A 204 4.60 -35.21 -12.86
N ASP A 205 3.97 -34.66 -13.89
CA ASP A 205 4.52 -33.59 -14.73
C ASP A 205 4.67 -32.29 -13.92
N LEU A 206 3.65 -31.91 -13.13
CA LEU A 206 3.71 -30.76 -12.21
C LEU A 206 4.83 -30.92 -11.16
N LEU A 207 4.99 -32.12 -10.61
CA LEU A 207 6.05 -32.44 -9.65
C LEU A 207 7.44 -32.32 -10.33
N GLN A 208 7.58 -32.80 -11.56
CA GLN A 208 8.82 -32.68 -12.32
C GLN A 208 9.15 -31.22 -12.65
N GLU A 209 8.14 -30.41 -13.00
CA GLU A 209 8.28 -28.96 -13.21
C GLU A 209 8.73 -28.25 -11.93
N ALA A 210 8.06 -28.51 -10.80
CA ALA A 210 8.44 -27.96 -9.50
C ALA A 210 9.87 -28.38 -9.09
N ARG A 211 10.27 -29.63 -9.35
CA ARG A 211 11.65 -30.11 -9.14
C ARG A 211 12.66 -29.42 -10.05
N SER A 212 12.30 -29.12 -11.29
CA SER A 212 13.18 -28.38 -12.21
C SER A 212 13.35 -26.92 -11.77
N ASN A 213 12.27 -26.28 -11.32
CA ASN A 213 12.27 -24.89 -10.83
C ASN A 213 13.09 -24.75 -9.54
N SER A 214 12.95 -25.70 -8.60
CA SER A 214 13.74 -25.72 -7.35
C SER A 214 15.24 -26.01 -7.56
N ARG A 215 15.62 -26.80 -8.57
CA ARG A 215 17.02 -27.03 -8.92
C ARG A 215 17.71 -25.83 -9.59
N SER A 216 16.93 -24.93 -10.19
CA SER A 216 17.46 -23.81 -10.97
C SER A 216 17.99 -22.64 -10.14
N ASN A 217 17.61 -22.49 -8.85
CA ASN A 217 17.97 -21.33 -8.04
C ASN A 217 18.27 -21.64 -6.55
N PRO A 218 19.37 -22.35 -6.23
CA PRO A 218 19.79 -22.51 -4.83
C PRO A 218 20.41 -21.23 -4.21
N ASP A 219 20.88 -20.28 -5.03
CA ASP A 219 21.82 -19.23 -4.57
C ASP A 219 21.22 -17.80 -4.45
N VAL A 220 19.96 -17.59 -4.85
CA VAL A 220 19.31 -16.25 -4.89
C VAL A 220 18.06 -16.15 -4.00
N LEU A 221 17.84 -17.10 -3.09
CA LEU A 221 16.69 -17.06 -2.18
C LEU A 221 16.94 -16.09 -1.02
N SER A 222 16.25 -14.95 -1.03
CA SER A 222 16.20 -13.98 0.06
C SER A 222 15.82 -14.68 1.38
N ASN A 223 16.46 -14.29 2.49
CA ASN A 223 16.18 -14.84 3.82
C ASN A 223 14.70 -14.73 4.21
N ALA A 224 13.99 -13.73 3.71
CA ALA A 224 12.54 -13.59 3.89
C ALA A 224 11.75 -14.72 3.19
N ALA A 225 12.14 -15.09 1.96
CA ALA A 225 11.51 -16.19 1.24
C ALA A 225 11.79 -17.56 1.89
N LYS A 226 12.97 -17.72 2.52
CA LYS A 226 13.30 -18.91 3.32
C LYS A 226 12.45 -18.98 4.59
N ALA A 227 12.24 -17.85 5.28
CA ALA A 227 11.38 -17.80 6.46
C ALA A 227 9.93 -18.14 6.11
N THR A 228 9.37 -17.55 5.04
CA THR A 228 8.00 -17.86 4.60
C THR A 228 7.83 -19.31 4.15
N ALA A 229 8.84 -19.89 3.49
CA ALA A 229 8.82 -21.30 3.12
C ALA A 229 8.87 -22.21 4.36
N LEU A 230 9.70 -21.86 5.36
CA LEU A 230 9.73 -22.61 6.63
C LEU A 230 8.41 -22.50 7.39
N ASP A 231 7.81 -21.32 7.44
CA ASP A 231 6.49 -21.12 8.06
C ASP A 231 5.40 -21.92 7.31
N ALA A 232 5.44 -21.97 5.98
CA ALA A 232 4.54 -22.80 5.19
C ALA A 232 4.74 -24.30 5.48
N THR A 233 5.99 -24.79 5.51
CA THR A 233 6.26 -26.19 5.86
C THR A 233 5.87 -26.53 7.30
N ARG A 234 6.02 -25.58 8.23
CA ARG A 234 5.58 -25.71 9.61
C ARG A 234 4.07 -25.84 9.68
N ASN A 235 3.34 -24.99 8.98
CA ASN A 235 1.87 -25.00 8.98
C ASN A 235 1.33 -26.27 8.31
N GLU A 236 1.94 -26.73 7.22
CA GLU A 236 1.63 -28.01 6.59
C GLU A 236 1.90 -29.20 7.51
N LEU A 237 3.01 -29.21 8.24
CA LEU A 237 3.30 -30.25 9.24
C LEU A 237 2.31 -30.21 10.40
N ILE A 238 1.92 -29.02 10.86
CA ILE A 238 0.90 -28.86 11.89
C ILE A 238 -0.43 -29.42 11.38
N SER A 239 -0.85 -29.02 10.18
CA SER A 239 -2.10 -29.52 9.57
C SER A 239 -2.06 -31.03 9.33
N TRP A 240 -0.93 -31.58 8.89
CA TRP A 240 -0.76 -33.02 8.73
C TRP A 240 -0.79 -33.74 10.09
N MET A 241 -0.12 -33.20 11.11
CA MET A 241 -0.18 -33.76 12.46
C MET A 241 -1.59 -33.65 13.05
N GLU A 242 -2.30 -32.55 12.84
CA GLU A 242 -3.68 -32.36 13.28
C GLU A 242 -4.64 -33.32 12.55
N ALA A 243 -4.42 -33.55 11.25
CA ALA A 243 -5.17 -34.53 10.48
C ALA A 243 -4.88 -35.96 10.93
N GLU A 244 -3.60 -36.29 11.19
CA GLU A 244 -3.19 -37.61 11.66
C GLU A 244 -3.62 -37.85 13.12
N LEU A 245 -3.59 -36.83 13.98
CA LEU A 245 -4.11 -36.88 15.35
C LEU A 245 -5.64 -36.94 15.37
N GLY A 246 -6.30 -36.25 14.44
CA GLY A 246 -7.75 -36.35 14.22
C GLY A 246 -8.17 -37.72 13.70
N ALA A 247 -7.34 -38.35 12.86
CA ALA A 247 -7.53 -39.73 12.39
C ALA A 247 -7.24 -40.76 13.50
N ALA A 248 -6.17 -40.58 14.26
CA ALA A 248 -5.77 -41.45 15.36
C ALA A 248 -6.70 -41.36 16.58
N GLY A 249 -7.38 -40.22 16.78
CA GLY A 249 -8.40 -40.05 17.82
C GLY A 249 -9.72 -40.78 17.55
N SER A 250 -9.90 -41.35 16.35
CA SER A 250 -11.10 -42.08 15.95
C SER A 250 -10.91 -43.61 15.91
N GLU A 251 -9.73 -44.15 16.23
CA GLU A 251 -9.47 -45.59 16.30
C GLU A 251 -9.12 -46.04 17.72
N GLU A 252 -10.09 -46.64 18.41
CA GLU A 252 -9.86 -47.57 19.52
C GLU A 252 -9.04 -48.79 19.03
N PRO A 253 -8.29 -49.46 19.91
CA PRO A 253 -6.90 -49.84 19.67
C PRO A 253 -6.78 -51.11 18.84
N ASN A 254 -5.82 -51.12 17.93
CA ASN A 254 -5.19 -52.35 17.50
C ASN A 254 -3.69 -52.25 17.74
N GLU A 255 -3.20 -53.10 18.64
CA GLU A 255 -1.80 -53.23 18.99
C GLU A 255 -0.97 -53.63 17.76
N SER A 256 0.08 -52.88 17.46
CA SER A 256 1.46 -53.41 17.50
C SER A 256 2.51 -52.40 17.03
N ALA A 257 3.62 -52.41 17.77
CA ALA A 257 4.98 -52.04 17.36
C ALA A 257 5.20 -50.56 16.94
N GLY A 258 6.08 -49.79 17.56
CA GLY A 258 7.24 -50.10 18.37
C GLY A 258 8.34 -49.08 18.01
N GLY A 259 9.11 -48.62 18.99
CA GLY A 259 10.38 -47.96 18.70
C GLY A 259 10.75 -46.79 19.62
N GLY A 260 11.77 -47.03 20.45
CA GLY A 260 12.82 -46.02 20.63
C GLY A 260 12.77 -45.17 21.90
N GLY A 261 12.81 -45.81 23.08
CA GLY A 261 13.30 -45.13 24.29
C GLY A 261 14.76 -44.72 24.12
N VAL A 262 15.02 -43.43 23.88
CA VAL A 262 16.37 -42.85 23.88
C VAL A 262 16.89 -42.79 25.31
N GLN A 263 18.05 -43.41 25.51
CA GLN A 263 18.68 -43.64 26.80
C GLN A 263 19.17 -42.34 27.46
N LEU A 264 18.93 -42.24 28.77
CA LEU A 264 19.35 -41.17 29.70
C LEU A 264 20.87 -40.92 29.79
N GLY A 265 21.70 -41.58 28.96
CA GLY A 265 23.17 -41.48 28.98
C GLY A 265 23.74 -40.32 28.14
N ASP A 266 23.03 -39.86 27.12
CA ASP A 266 23.54 -38.88 26.14
C ASP A 266 23.55 -37.43 26.68
N LEU A 267 22.72 -37.15 27.69
CA LEU A 267 22.63 -35.83 28.33
C LEU A 267 23.85 -35.50 29.21
N LYS A 268 24.54 -36.49 29.80
CA LYS A 268 25.73 -36.24 30.62
C LYS A 268 26.98 -35.99 29.79
N ALA A 269 27.12 -36.67 28.66
CA ALA A 269 28.24 -36.48 27.74
C ALA A 269 28.15 -35.09 27.07
N THR A 270 26.95 -34.69 26.66
CA THR A 270 26.70 -33.34 26.11
C THR A 270 26.89 -32.23 27.15
N GLN A 271 26.53 -32.46 28.42
CA GLN A 271 26.77 -31.50 29.49
C GLN A 271 28.27 -31.32 29.80
N ALA A 272 29.07 -32.40 29.75
CA ALA A 272 30.52 -32.33 29.92
C ALA A 272 31.21 -31.62 28.74
N ALA A 273 30.72 -31.83 27.51
CA ALA A 273 31.20 -31.11 26.33
C ALA A 273 30.89 -29.60 26.42
N LEU A 274 29.67 -29.23 26.80
CA LEU A 274 29.28 -27.83 27.03
C LEU A 274 30.11 -27.15 28.12
N ALA A 275 30.42 -27.86 29.21
CA ALA A 275 31.26 -27.32 30.27
C ALA A 275 32.69 -27.01 29.79
N ASN A 276 33.25 -27.87 28.93
CA ASN A 276 34.56 -27.65 28.31
C ASN A 276 34.54 -26.48 27.33
N ASP A 277 33.50 -26.35 26.52
CA ASP A 277 33.34 -25.22 25.58
C ASP A 277 33.22 -23.89 26.34
N LEU A 278 32.45 -23.85 27.44
CA LEU A 278 32.36 -22.67 28.29
C LEU A 278 33.69 -22.32 28.96
N ALA A 279 34.46 -23.32 29.40
CA ALA A 279 35.81 -23.08 29.93
C ALA A 279 36.76 -22.52 28.86
N GLN A 280 36.68 -23.02 27.63
CA GLN A 280 37.49 -22.51 26.52
C GLN A 280 37.10 -21.08 26.12
N ILE A 281 35.81 -20.76 26.12
CA ILE A 281 35.30 -19.39 25.89
C ILE A 281 35.78 -18.47 27.02
N GLY A 282 35.72 -18.91 28.27
CA GLY A 282 36.22 -18.16 29.42
C GLY A 282 37.72 -17.82 29.30
N GLN A 283 38.54 -18.79 28.87
CA GLN A 283 39.97 -18.56 28.62
C GLN A 283 40.21 -17.55 27.50
N LYS A 284 39.51 -17.67 26.37
CA LYS A 284 39.61 -16.72 25.25
C LYS A 284 39.19 -15.31 25.67
N TYR A 285 38.15 -15.20 26.49
CA TYR A 285 37.68 -13.91 27.00
C TYR A 285 38.67 -13.27 27.99
N ALA A 286 39.32 -14.08 28.83
CA ALA A 286 40.38 -13.61 29.72
C ALA A 286 41.58 -13.05 28.94
N LEU A 287 42.01 -13.74 27.87
CA LEU A 287 43.06 -13.26 26.96
C LEU A 287 42.67 -11.97 26.23
N TYR A 288 41.42 -11.87 25.77
CA TYR A 288 40.91 -10.62 25.18
C TYR A 288 40.94 -9.47 26.19
N CYS A 289 40.56 -9.71 27.44
CA CYS A 289 40.59 -8.71 28.50
C CYS A 289 42.02 -8.26 28.85
N SER A 290 42.99 -9.16 28.86
CA SER A 290 44.39 -8.80 29.10
C SER A 290 44.96 -7.97 27.95
N LEU A 291 44.75 -8.39 26.69
CA LEU A 291 45.20 -7.63 25.51
C LEU A 291 44.58 -6.23 25.46
N ARG A 292 43.29 -6.10 25.81
CA ARG A 292 42.62 -4.80 25.87
C ARG A 292 43.20 -3.90 26.97
N LYS A 293 43.56 -4.47 28.12
CA LYS A 293 44.25 -3.74 29.19
C LYS A 293 45.64 -3.27 28.73
N ASP A 294 46.38 -4.11 28.00
CA ASP A 294 47.70 -3.76 27.47
C ASP A 294 47.60 -2.64 26.42
N ILE A 295 46.60 -2.69 25.54
CA ILE A 295 46.32 -1.61 24.57
C ILE A 295 45.94 -0.32 25.30
N LEU A 296 45.07 -0.39 26.31
CA LEU A 296 44.72 0.78 27.11
C LEU A 296 45.92 1.36 27.86
N ALA A 297 46.82 0.50 28.37
CA ALA A 297 48.07 0.94 28.99
C ALA A 297 48.97 1.65 27.97
N LEU A 298 49.13 1.12 26.76
CA LEU A 298 49.89 1.77 25.68
C LEU A 298 49.29 3.11 25.26
N VAL A 299 47.96 3.21 25.15
CA VAL A 299 47.26 4.46 24.83
C VAL A 299 47.39 5.48 25.97
N SER A 300 47.38 5.02 27.23
CA SER A 300 47.58 5.90 28.39
C SER A 300 49.01 6.42 28.52
N GLN A 301 49.98 5.74 27.89
CA GLN A 301 51.40 6.09 27.95
C GLN A 301 51.89 6.99 26.81
N SER A 302 51.03 7.45 25.88
CA SER A 302 51.46 8.45 24.89
C SER A 302 51.51 9.84 25.53
N PRO A 303 52.69 10.45 25.76
CA PRO A 303 52.75 11.84 26.18
C PRO A 303 52.25 12.73 25.04
N GLN A 304 51.33 13.63 25.35
CA GLN A 304 50.84 14.64 24.43
C GLN A 304 52.01 15.53 23.96
N SER A 305 52.40 15.44 22.69
CA SER A 305 53.24 16.47 22.08
C SER A 305 52.35 17.67 21.78
N ALA A 306 52.39 18.68 22.64
CA ALA A 306 51.92 20.01 22.31
C ALA A 306 52.80 20.57 21.18
N ILE A 307 52.25 20.65 19.97
CA ILE A 307 52.85 21.39 18.86
C ILE A 307 51.98 22.63 18.64
N THR A 308 52.40 23.76 19.19
CA THR A 308 52.01 25.10 18.75
C THR A 308 52.95 25.52 17.62
N PRO A 309 52.45 26.06 16.48
CA PRO A 309 53.32 26.64 15.47
C PRO A 309 53.53 28.13 15.79
N ASP A 310 54.70 28.49 16.30
CA ASP A 310 55.13 29.90 16.31
C ASP A 310 55.93 30.17 15.02
N LEU A 311 55.35 31.02 14.17
CA LEU A 311 55.95 31.57 12.97
C LEU A 311 56.81 32.76 13.36
N GLN A 312 58.10 32.55 13.60
CA GLN A 312 59.06 33.66 13.59
C GLN A 312 60.31 33.33 12.76
N HIS A 313 60.32 33.93 11.58
CA HIS A 313 61.52 34.20 10.79
C HIS A 313 62.56 34.92 11.64
N LYS A 314 63.73 34.30 11.85
CA LYS A 314 64.99 35.02 12.07
C LYS A 314 66.09 34.43 11.20
N SER A 315 66.50 35.23 10.24
CA SER A 315 67.75 35.14 9.49
C SER A 315 68.94 35.03 10.45
N SER A 316 69.86 34.10 10.19
CA SER A 316 71.20 34.06 10.78
C SER A 316 72.21 33.57 9.75
N PRO A 317 73.45 34.10 9.74
CA PRO A 317 74.31 34.12 8.57
C PRO A 317 75.13 32.83 8.40
N HIS A 318 75.63 32.67 7.17
CA HIS A 318 76.70 31.78 6.77
C HIS A 318 77.80 31.63 7.83
N ILE A 319 77.97 30.43 8.36
CA ILE A 319 79.23 29.98 8.96
C ILE A 319 79.59 28.65 8.34
N ALA A 320 80.87 28.56 7.97
CA ALA A 320 81.52 27.56 7.16
C ALA A 320 81.34 26.12 7.65
N GLN A 321 81.33 25.20 6.67
CA GLN A 321 81.52 23.77 6.85
C GLN A 321 82.73 23.46 7.74
N PRO A 322 82.60 22.49 8.64
CA PRO A 322 83.59 21.45 8.80
C PRO A 322 83.12 20.19 8.06
N GLU A 323 84.00 19.64 7.24
CA GLU A 323 83.83 18.30 6.70
C GLU A 323 83.85 17.31 7.86
N ASN A 324 82.70 16.71 8.15
CA ASN A 324 82.56 15.56 9.03
C ASN A 324 82.29 14.33 8.15
N PRO A 325 82.96 13.19 8.40
CA PRO A 325 82.76 12.00 7.59
C PRO A 325 81.38 11.37 7.85
N ASP A 326 80.63 11.15 6.77
CA ASP A 326 79.60 10.11 6.57
C ASP A 326 78.56 9.83 7.68
N VAL A 327 78.10 10.85 8.40
CA VAL A 327 76.87 10.73 9.21
C VAL A 327 75.60 10.85 8.34
N ASP A 328 75.74 11.42 7.15
CA ASP A 328 74.66 11.60 6.18
C ASP A 328 74.10 10.27 5.68
N TYR A 329 74.91 9.21 5.57
CA TYR A 329 74.48 7.87 5.14
C TYR A 329 73.69 7.12 6.23
N LEU A 330 73.94 7.42 7.51
CA LEU A 330 73.22 6.81 8.63
C LEU A 330 71.83 7.45 8.85
N LEU A 331 71.69 8.75 8.58
CA LEU A 331 70.45 9.49 8.83
C LEU A 331 69.52 9.53 7.61
N THR A 332 70.04 9.47 6.38
CA THR A 332 69.25 9.39 5.14
C THR A 332 68.17 8.31 5.13
N PRO A 333 68.39 7.05 5.56
CA PRO A 333 67.34 6.04 5.56
C PRO A 333 66.19 6.37 6.53
N TYR A 334 66.44 7.11 7.61
CA TYR A 334 65.39 7.54 8.54
C TYR A 334 64.62 8.74 8.00
N ILE A 335 65.31 9.71 7.39
CA ILE A 335 64.67 10.88 6.76
C ILE A 335 63.81 10.45 5.56
N THR A 336 64.29 9.52 4.74
CA THR A 336 63.52 8.98 3.61
C THR A 336 62.28 8.21 4.08
N LYS A 337 62.38 7.41 5.15
CA LYS A 337 61.23 6.78 5.80
C LYS A 337 60.23 7.81 6.35
N LEU A 338 60.71 8.85 7.02
CA LEU A 338 59.85 9.91 7.56
C LEU A 338 59.16 10.71 6.44
N LEU A 339 59.86 10.99 5.35
CA LEU A 339 59.27 11.60 4.15
C LEU A 339 58.23 10.69 3.50
N ALA A 340 58.49 9.38 3.40
CA ALA A 340 57.52 8.42 2.90
C ALA A 340 56.26 8.37 3.79
N LEU A 341 56.43 8.36 5.11
CA LEU A 341 55.34 8.44 6.09
C LEU A 341 54.56 9.75 5.98
N SER A 342 55.25 10.87 5.75
CA SER A 342 54.57 12.16 5.52
C SER A 342 53.73 12.16 4.24
N LYS A 343 54.20 11.46 3.19
CA LYS A 343 53.46 11.30 1.93
C LYS A 343 52.23 10.42 2.13
N THR A 344 52.34 9.31 2.85
CA THR A 344 51.18 8.44 3.16
C THR A 344 50.18 9.16 4.06
N GLN A 345 50.62 9.93 5.05
CA GLN A 345 49.74 10.75 5.88
C GLN A 345 49.00 11.81 5.05
N LYS A 346 49.69 12.51 4.14
CA LYS A 346 49.04 13.46 3.21
C LYS A 346 48.02 12.77 2.31
N ALA A 347 48.34 11.59 1.78
CA ALA A 347 47.40 10.80 0.99
C ALA A 347 46.17 10.37 1.82
N MET A 348 46.37 9.92 3.06
CA MET A 348 45.28 9.55 3.97
C MET A 348 44.39 10.75 4.35
N ILE A 349 44.98 11.93 4.59
CA ILE A 349 44.21 13.16 4.82
C ILE A 349 43.38 13.51 3.58
N GLY A 350 43.97 13.39 2.39
CA GLY A 350 43.25 13.57 1.12
C GLY A 350 42.09 12.60 0.96
N GLN A 351 42.29 11.31 1.23
CA GLN A 351 41.23 10.29 1.21
C GLN A 351 40.14 10.58 2.24
N LYS A 352 40.50 10.96 3.47
CA LYS A 352 39.54 11.35 4.51
C LYS A 352 38.71 12.56 4.09
N ALA A 353 39.35 13.59 3.52
CA ALA A 353 38.65 14.76 3.02
C ALA A 353 37.68 14.41 1.88
N HIS A 354 38.12 13.55 0.95
CA HIS A 354 37.26 13.04 -0.13
C HIS A 354 36.05 12.28 0.43
N ILE A 355 36.26 11.30 1.31
CA ILE A 355 35.18 10.51 1.93
C ILE A 355 34.20 11.41 2.68
N ASN A 356 34.70 12.36 3.46
CA ASN A 356 33.85 13.31 4.18
C ASN A 356 33.05 14.20 3.23
N SER A 357 33.66 14.65 2.13
CA SER A 357 32.98 15.43 1.10
C SER A 357 31.89 14.63 0.41
N THR A 358 32.18 13.39 0.00
CA THR A 358 31.20 12.51 -0.64
C THR A 358 30.08 12.13 0.33
N LEU A 359 30.40 11.81 1.59
CA LEU A 359 29.40 11.52 2.61
C LEU A 359 28.52 12.74 2.88
N GLY A 360 29.10 13.92 2.95
CA GLY A 360 28.39 15.18 3.10
C GLY A 360 27.50 15.52 1.89
N GLN A 361 27.85 15.06 0.69
CA GLN A 361 26.99 15.19 -0.48
C GLN A 361 25.82 14.20 -0.40
N TYR A 362 26.08 12.92 -0.13
CA TYR A 362 25.02 11.92 0.01
C TYR A 362 24.02 12.25 1.11
N THR A 363 24.46 12.80 2.25
CA THR A 363 23.57 13.19 3.34
C THR A 363 22.67 14.37 2.96
N LYS A 364 23.20 15.36 2.22
CA LYS A 364 22.42 16.47 1.67
C LYS A 364 21.43 15.99 0.62
N ASP A 365 21.87 15.15 -0.31
CA ASP A 365 21.03 14.62 -1.38
C ASP A 365 19.90 13.75 -0.80
N SER A 366 20.22 12.89 0.17
CA SER A 366 19.22 12.10 0.91
C SER A 366 18.24 13.00 1.66
N GLY A 367 18.75 14.05 2.31
CA GLY A 367 17.91 15.05 2.97
C GLY A 367 16.92 15.70 2.01
N GLN A 368 17.38 16.18 0.86
CA GLN A 368 16.52 16.79 -0.16
C GLN A 368 15.46 15.82 -0.68
N ILE A 369 15.81 14.55 -0.87
CA ILE A 369 14.85 13.51 -1.26
C ILE A 369 13.79 13.33 -0.17
N PHE A 370 14.18 13.27 1.11
CA PHE A 370 13.20 13.17 2.21
C PHE A 370 12.30 14.39 2.31
N ASP A 371 12.83 15.60 2.06
CA ASP A 371 12.01 16.82 2.06
C ASP A 371 10.98 16.79 0.91
N ARG A 372 11.41 16.39 -0.30
CA ARG A 372 10.49 16.23 -1.45
C ARG A 372 9.43 15.17 -1.20
N LEU A 373 9.82 14.01 -0.70
CA LEU A 373 8.89 12.95 -0.35
C LEU A 373 7.91 13.41 0.73
N ALA A 374 8.36 14.22 1.69
CA ALA A 374 7.48 14.75 2.73
C ALA A 374 6.44 15.71 2.14
N GLU A 375 6.84 16.57 1.20
CA GLU A 375 5.94 17.46 0.45
C GLU A 375 4.91 16.70 -0.40
N GLU A 376 5.30 15.57 -1.01
CA GLU A 376 4.41 14.74 -1.83
C GLU A 376 3.52 13.81 -1.01
N SER A 377 3.88 13.56 0.26
CA SER A 377 3.16 12.64 1.11
C SER A 377 1.78 13.16 1.49
N GLN A 378 0.77 12.29 1.39
CA GLN A 378 -0.57 12.55 1.93
C GLN A 378 -0.70 12.10 3.38
N LEU A 379 0.22 11.24 3.82
CA LEU A 379 0.24 10.63 5.14
C LEU A 379 0.75 11.59 6.22
N LEU A 380 1.79 12.39 5.95
CA LEU A 380 2.30 13.36 6.93
C LEU A 380 1.30 14.49 7.23
N PRO A 381 0.59 15.09 6.24
CA PRO A 381 -0.43 16.10 6.55
C PRO A 381 -1.65 15.53 7.26
N ALA A 382 -2.09 14.31 6.89
CA ALA A 382 -3.25 13.65 7.49
C ALA A 382 -3.02 13.26 8.96
N HIS A 383 -1.78 12.93 9.31
CA HIS A 383 -1.39 12.49 10.65
C HIS A 383 -0.37 13.44 11.30
N ARG A 384 -0.50 14.75 11.02
CA ARG A 384 0.37 15.76 11.62
C ARG A 384 0.07 15.85 13.12
N ASN A 385 1.03 15.44 13.94
CA ASN A 385 0.90 15.54 15.39
C ASN A 385 0.90 17.03 15.80
N ASP A 386 -0.12 17.47 16.53
CA ASP A 386 -0.23 18.82 17.12
C ASP A 386 0.91 19.18 18.09
N THR A 387 1.81 18.23 18.39
CA THR A 387 2.98 18.45 19.24
C THR A 387 3.99 19.42 18.65
N ASP A 388 3.98 19.66 17.33
CA ASP A 388 4.82 20.68 16.69
C ASP A 388 4.36 22.12 16.98
N SER A 389 3.15 22.30 17.53
CA SER A 389 2.61 23.62 17.89
C SER A 389 3.05 24.10 19.28
N ARG A 390 3.90 23.36 19.99
CA ARG A 390 4.58 23.82 21.22
C ARG A 390 6.03 24.21 20.93
N PRO A 391 6.29 25.48 20.55
CA PRO A 391 7.65 26.01 20.51
C PRO A 391 8.12 26.18 21.97
N GLY A 392 8.85 25.21 22.52
CA GLY A 392 9.39 25.39 23.87
C GLY A 392 10.11 24.24 24.53
N LEU A 393 10.06 23.01 24.02
CA LEU A 393 10.73 21.88 24.68
C LEU A 393 11.67 21.14 23.72
N THR A 394 12.68 21.86 23.24
CA THR A 394 13.86 21.21 22.65
C THR A 394 14.88 20.96 23.75
N ASP A 395 15.02 19.68 24.11
CA ASP A 395 16.02 19.11 24.99
C ASP A 395 17.45 19.54 24.56
N PRO A 396 18.28 20.13 25.44
CA PRO A 396 19.58 20.70 25.08
C PRO A 396 20.70 19.68 24.82
N LEU A 397 20.39 18.42 24.49
CA LEU A 397 21.38 17.34 24.31
C LEU A 397 21.60 16.84 22.88
N SER A 398 21.07 17.53 21.86
CA SER A 398 21.20 17.11 20.44
C SER A 398 22.32 17.78 19.65
N LYS A 399 23.38 18.25 20.32
CA LYS A 399 24.57 18.82 19.65
C LYS A 399 25.66 17.77 19.46
N SER A 400 25.40 16.76 18.63
CA SER A 400 26.45 15.88 18.10
C SER A 400 26.18 15.58 16.62
N SER A 401 27.22 15.74 15.82
CA SER A 401 27.20 16.10 14.40
C SER A 401 26.61 15.03 13.46
N HIS A 402 25.87 15.51 12.44
CA HIS A 402 25.49 14.87 11.17
C HIS A 402 24.50 13.70 11.15
N PHE A 403 24.41 12.86 12.19
CA PHE A 403 23.33 11.87 12.30
C PHE A 403 21.95 12.40 12.73
N PRO A 404 21.81 13.52 13.49
CA PRO A 404 20.50 13.98 13.96
C PRO A 404 19.55 14.43 12.85
N GLU A 405 20.09 14.89 11.71
CA GLU A 405 19.31 15.51 10.65
C GLU A 405 18.53 14.50 9.79
N ALA A 406 19.10 13.31 9.56
CA ALA A 406 18.38 12.24 8.88
C ALA A 406 17.31 11.65 9.79
N THR A 407 17.64 11.38 11.06
CA THR A 407 16.70 10.82 12.03
C THR A 407 15.53 11.78 12.27
N SER A 408 15.77 13.08 12.39
CA SER A 408 14.70 14.08 12.59
C SER A 408 13.77 14.22 11.38
N ARG A 409 14.24 13.96 10.17
CA ARG A 409 13.41 13.93 8.95
C ARG A 409 12.58 12.66 8.83
N ILE A 410 13.06 11.55 9.40
CA ILE A 410 12.37 10.24 9.35
C ILE A 410 11.36 10.09 10.50
N THR A 411 11.59 10.70 11.67
CA THR A 411 10.69 10.57 12.82
C THR A 411 9.22 10.92 12.53
N PRO A 412 8.87 11.97 11.75
CA PRO A 412 7.48 12.25 11.42
C PRO A 412 6.84 11.14 10.60
N TRP A 413 7.59 10.45 9.74
CA TRP A 413 7.08 9.34 8.94
C TRP A 413 6.74 8.12 9.79
N VAL A 414 7.58 7.79 10.76
CA VAL A 414 7.34 6.67 11.67
C VAL A 414 6.09 6.95 12.50
N LEU A 415 5.98 8.16 13.07
CA LEU A 415 4.82 8.56 13.87
C LEU A 415 3.54 8.63 13.05
N ALA A 416 3.61 9.14 11.82
CA ALA A 416 2.46 9.20 10.92
C ALA A 416 2.04 7.79 10.44
N ALA A 417 2.98 6.87 10.26
CA ALA A 417 2.67 5.48 9.91
C ALA A 417 2.01 4.73 11.09
N ASP A 418 2.51 4.95 12.31
CA ASP A 418 1.94 4.35 13.51
C ASP A 418 0.52 4.87 13.79
N SER A 419 0.31 6.19 13.64
CA SER A 419 -1.03 6.79 13.79
C SER A 419 -1.99 6.38 12.67
N ALA A 420 -1.53 6.25 11.42
CA ALA A 420 -2.33 5.69 10.33
C ALA A 420 -2.73 4.24 10.61
N LYS A 421 -1.80 3.43 11.14
CA LYS A 421 -2.09 2.06 11.55
C LYS A 421 -3.14 2.02 12.66
N ILE A 422 -3.02 2.86 13.68
CA ILE A 422 -4.00 2.93 14.78
C ILE A 422 -5.37 3.37 14.25
N SER A 423 -5.43 4.42 13.43
CA SER A 423 -6.68 4.91 12.84
C SER A 423 -7.37 3.86 11.97
N ASN A 424 -6.60 3.10 11.18
CA ASN A 424 -7.15 2.00 10.39
C ASN A 424 -7.70 0.89 11.31
N LEU A 425 -6.95 0.51 12.35
CA LEU A 425 -7.42 -0.50 13.32
C LEU A 425 -8.67 -0.04 14.07
N GLU A 426 -8.76 1.23 14.44
CA GLU A 426 -9.93 1.84 15.07
C GLU A 426 -11.13 1.81 14.12
N SER A 427 -10.96 2.22 12.86
CA SER A 427 -12.05 2.16 11.86
C SER A 427 -12.55 0.73 11.62
N VAL A 428 -11.64 -0.25 11.58
CA VAL A 428 -12.01 -1.67 11.45
C VAL A 428 -12.76 -2.13 12.69
N ALA A 429 -12.30 -1.75 13.89
CA ALA A 429 -12.98 -2.07 15.15
C ALA A 429 -14.39 -1.45 15.20
N GLU A 430 -14.55 -0.19 14.83
CA GLU A 430 -15.85 0.49 14.77
C GLU A 430 -16.80 -0.17 13.75
N THR A 431 -16.30 -0.54 12.57
CA THR A 431 -17.14 -1.25 11.58
C THR A 431 -17.51 -2.66 12.03
N MET A 432 -16.63 -3.34 12.75
CA MET A 432 -16.89 -4.67 13.31
C MET A 432 -17.89 -4.61 14.46
N GLU A 433 -17.76 -3.63 15.36
CA GLU A 433 -18.72 -3.37 16.43
C GLU A 433 -20.08 -2.97 15.86
N GLY A 434 -20.09 -2.09 14.86
CA GLY A 434 -21.30 -1.77 14.09
C GLY A 434 -21.94 -3.02 13.50
N GLY A 435 -21.14 -3.88 12.85
CA GLY A 435 -21.56 -5.18 12.32
C GLY A 435 -22.16 -6.09 13.39
N HIS A 436 -21.55 -6.17 14.57
CA HIS A 436 -22.05 -6.94 15.70
C HIS A 436 -23.40 -6.41 16.19
N ILE A 437 -23.54 -5.09 16.34
CA ILE A 437 -24.80 -4.46 16.72
C ILE A 437 -25.88 -4.74 15.66
N PHE A 438 -25.56 -4.70 14.37
CA PHE A 438 -26.51 -5.06 13.31
C PHE A 438 -26.91 -6.53 13.37
N LEU A 439 -25.98 -7.44 13.62
CA LEU A 439 -26.27 -8.87 13.79
C LEU A 439 -27.15 -9.12 15.01
N GLU A 440 -26.84 -8.51 16.15
CA GLU A 440 -27.63 -8.62 17.37
C GLU A 440 -29.06 -8.07 17.16
N ASN A 441 -29.19 -6.93 16.47
CA ASN A 441 -30.48 -6.37 16.10
C ASN A 441 -31.25 -7.29 15.15
N SER A 442 -30.56 -7.91 14.18
CA SER A 442 -31.18 -8.87 13.27
C SER A 442 -31.64 -10.14 14.02
N ALA A 443 -30.83 -10.66 14.95
CA ALA A 443 -31.16 -11.81 15.77
C ALA A 443 -32.36 -11.52 16.69
N LYS A 444 -32.40 -10.33 17.30
CA LYS A 444 -33.56 -9.84 18.06
C LYS A 444 -34.81 -9.76 17.17
N SER A 445 -34.70 -9.23 15.96
CA SER A 445 -35.83 -9.16 15.03
C SER A 445 -36.33 -10.55 14.59
N LEU A 446 -35.41 -11.49 14.36
CA LEU A 446 -35.76 -12.89 14.06
C LEU A 446 -36.40 -13.59 15.26
N HIS A 447 -35.91 -13.32 16.47
CA HIS A 447 -36.52 -13.82 17.69
C HIS A 447 -37.95 -13.27 17.89
N GLU A 448 -38.17 -11.99 17.60
CA GLU A 448 -39.50 -11.37 17.61
C GLU A 448 -40.41 -12.02 16.55
N ILE A 449 -39.93 -12.23 15.33
CA ILE A 449 -40.66 -12.94 14.28
C ILE A 449 -41.00 -14.38 14.73
N ASN A 450 -40.05 -15.11 15.32
CA ASN A 450 -40.29 -16.46 15.87
C ASN A 450 -41.31 -16.46 17.02
N SER A 451 -41.32 -15.41 17.84
CA SER A 451 -42.33 -15.20 18.88
C SER A 451 -43.73 -14.98 18.26
N LEU A 452 -43.82 -14.14 17.22
CA LEU A 452 -45.07 -13.89 16.48
C LEU A 452 -45.58 -15.12 15.70
N LEU A 453 -44.67 -15.98 15.27
CA LEU A 453 -45.00 -17.28 14.64
C LEU A 453 -45.34 -18.38 15.67
N GLY A 454 -45.27 -18.09 16.98
CA GLY A 454 -45.61 -19.04 18.03
C GLY A 454 -44.60 -20.20 18.21
N LEU A 455 -43.40 -20.09 17.63
CA LEU A 455 -42.33 -21.09 17.73
C LEU A 455 -41.61 -21.03 19.09
N ASN A 456 -41.75 -19.93 19.83
CA ASN A 456 -41.22 -19.77 21.18
C ASN A 456 -42.31 -20.11 22.23
N GLN A 457 -42.67 -21.40 22.35
CA GLN A 457 -43.36 -21.84 23.57
C GLN A 457 -42.32 -22.04 24.68
N PRO A 458 -42.48 -21.45 25.87
CA PRO A 458 -41.68 -21.84 27.01
C PRO A 458 -41.98 -23.31 27.31
N LYS A 459 -40.96 -24.18 27.20
CA LYS A 459 -41.01 -25.48 27.85
C LYS A 459 -41.25 -25.22 29.35
N PRO A 460 -42.18 -25.93 30.00
CA PRO A 460 -42.41 -25.77 31.42
C PRO A 460 -41.11 -26.05 32.18
N GLU A 461 -40.88 -25.20 33.17
CA GLU A 461 -39.75 -25.20 34.11
C GLU A 461 -39.38 -26.62 34.57
N GLY A 462 -38.12 -26.98 34.42
CA GLY A 462 -37.59 -28.24 34.94
C GLY A 462 -36.42 -28.82 34.15
N ALA A 463 -35.37 -28.04 33.88
CA ALA A 463 -34.02 -28.56 33.68
C ALA A 463 -33.03 -27.40 33.79
N GLU A 464 -32.11 -27.55 34.73
CA GLU A 464 -31.06 -26.61 35.08
C GLU A 464 -30.21 -26.24 33.85
N MET A 465 -29.87 -24.95 33.75
CA MET A 465 -28.84 -24.48 32.84
C MET A 465 -27.50 -25.08 33.26
N GLN A 466 -26.93 -25.92 32.40
CA GLN A 466 -25.49 -26.03 32.27
C GLN A 466 -25.17 -25.65 30.83
N GLY A 467 -24.42 -24.57 30.70
CA GLY A 467 -24.14 -23.93 29.43
C GLY A 467 -23.37 -24.83 28.48
N ASP A 468 -23.58 -24.59 27.19
CA ASP A 468 -22.63 -24.88 26.13
C ASP A 468 -22.93 -23.88 25.01
N ASP A 469 -22.28 -22.72 25.12
CA ASP A 469 -22.00 -21.83 24.01
C ASP A 469 -20.98 -22.54 23.12
N ASP A 470 -21.43 -23.41 22.20
CA ASP A 470 -20.62 -23.88 21.06
C ASP A 470 -21.51 -24.67 20.08
N PHE A 471 -22.31 -23.95 19.28
CA PHE A 471 -23.11 -24.56 18.19
C PHE A 471 -22.85 -23.93 16.81
N TRP A 472 -21.92 -22.98 16.69
CA TRP A 472 -21.78 -22.17 15.47
C TRP A 472 -20.52 -22.42 14.63
N LEU A 473 -19.81 -23.53 14.84
CA LEU A 473 -18.69 -23.93 13.97
C LEU A 473 -18.91 -25.33 13.38
N GLU A 474 -19.87 -25.45 12.46
CA GLU A 474 -19.74 -26.49 11.43
C GLU A 474 -20.58 -26.13 10.20
N SER A 475 -19.90 -25.76 9.12
CA SER A 475 -20.49 -25.70 7.79
C SER A 475 -19.68 -26.62 6.86
N GLU A 476 -20.40 -27.23 5.92
CA GLU A 476 -19.92 -27.89 4.69
C GLU A 476 -19.45 -29.35 4.79
N ASN A 477 -20.36 -30.33 4.68
CA ASN A 477 -20.85 -30.88 3.39
C ASN A 477 -21.64 -32.20 3.54
N PRO A 478 -22.42 -32.62 2.51
CA PRO A 478 -23.66 -33.35 2.70
C PRO A 478 -23.50 -34.85 2.41
N LYS A 479 -24.15 -35.70 3.20
CA LYS A 479 -24.59 -37.06 2.80
C LYS A 479 -25.44 -37.68 3.91
N GLY A 480 -26.68 -38.03 3.59
CA GLY A 480 -27.48 -38.86 4.49
C GLY A 480 -28.98 -38.76 4.29
N LYS A 481 -29.48 -39.16 3.12
CA LYS A 481 -30.90 -39.48 2.94
C LYS A 481 -31.30 -40.56 3.96
N LYS A 482 -32.13 -40.20 4.94
CA LYS A 482 -32.96 -41.18 5.68
C LYS A 482 -34.42 -40.87 5.41
N THR A 483 -35.03 -41.77 4.65
CA THR A 483 -36.46 -41.90 4.43
C THR A 483 -37.20 -42.02 5.77
N ARG A 484 -38.02 -41.03 6.13
CA ARG A 484 -39.02 -41.16 7.19
C ARG A 484 -40.38 -41.44 6.57
N LYS A 485 -40.97 -42.54 7.03
CA LYS A 485 -42.33 -42.99 6.71
C LYS A 485 -43.34 -41.95 7.17
N HIS A 486 -44.32 -41.69 6.32
CA HIS A 486 -45.53 -40.93 6.64
C HIS A 486 -46.38 -41.77 7.60
N THR A 487 -46.60 -41.26 8.81
CA THR A 487 -47.71 -41.67 9.67
C THR A 487 -48.58 -40.43 9.83
N GLU A 488 -49.81 -40.47 9.32
CA GLU A 488 -50.80 -39.43 9.52
C GLU A 488 -51.15 -39.35 11.01
N GLU A 489 -50.89 -38.21 11.63
CA GLU A 489 -51.58 -37.81 12.86
C GLU A 489 -52.28 -36.47 12.64
N ARG A 490 -53.58 -36.50 12.94
CA ARG A 490 -54.58 -35.44 12.81
C ARG A 490 -54.29 -34.34 13.84
N PRO A 491 -54.29 -33.04 13.50
CA PRO A 491 -53.99 -32.03 14.50
C PRO A 491 -55.22 -31.77 15.37
N GLU A 492 -55.08 -32.03 16.67
CA GLU A 492 -55.97 -31.50 17.69
C GLU A 492 -55.76 -30.00 17.83
N GLN A 493 -56.84 -29.24 17.68
CA GLN A 493 -56.89 -27.80 17.91
C GLN A 493 -56.55 -27.50 19.37
N LYS A 494 -55.44 -26.80 19.61
CA LYS A 494 -55.14 -26.19 20.91
C LYS A 494 -55.32 -24.67 20.84
N LYS A 495 -56.07 -24.15 21.80
CA LYS A 495 -56.36 -22.73 22.02
C LYS A 495 -55.06 -21.94 22.14
N GLY A 496 -54.92 -20.89 21.34
CA GLY A 496 -53.87 -19.88 21.52
C GLY A 496 -53.16 -19.43 20.25
N ASP A 497 -53.60 -19.83 19.06
CA ASP A 497 -52.98 -19.37 17.82
C ASP A 497 -53.48 -17.96 17.48
N ILE A 498 -52.60 -16.95 17.57
CA ILE A 498 -52.93 -15.52 17.38
C ILE A 498 -53.44 -15.26 15.95
N TRP A 499 -53.07 -16.13 15.01
CA TRP A 499 -53.51 -16.14 13.61
C TRP A 499 -54.93 -16.69 13.39
N SER A 500 -55.52 -17.36 14.39
CA SER A 500 -56.92 -17.84 14.30
C SER A 500 -57.95 -16.71 14.27
N ALA A 501 -57.58 -15.50 14.68
CA ALA A 501 -58.43 -14.31 14.59
C ALA A 501 -58.45 -13.67 13.19
N LEU A 502 -57.55 -14.09 12.28
CA LEU A 502 -57.39 -13.52 10.93
C LEU A 502 -57.90 -14.45 9.81
N HIS A 503 -58.75 -15.43 10.12
CA HIS A 503 -59.53 -16.12 9.09
C HIS A 503 -60.84 -15.36 8.85
N GLY A 504 -60.93 -14.76 7.67
CA GLY A 504 -61.93 -13.78 7.29
C GLY A 504 -63.37 -14.30 7.24
N ASN A 505 -64.23 -13.66 8.02
CA ASN A 505 -65.61 -13.40 7.64
C ASN A 505 -65.69 -11.98 7.05
N LEU A 506 -65.12 -11.81 5.85
CA LEU A 506 -65.35 -10.64 5.00
C LEU A 506 -66.00 -11.15 3.71
N GLY A 507 -67.33 -11.32 3.74
CA GLY A 507 -68.05 -11.69 2.52
C GLY A 507 -69.44 -12.30 2.69
N LEU A 508 -70.27 -11.87 3.64
CA LEU A 508 -71.72 -12.17 3.62
C LEU A 508 -72.51 -11.00 4.24
N LEU A 509 -72.58 -9.88 3.53
CA LEU A 509 -73.58 -8.83 3.74
C LEU A 509 -74.23 -8.55 2.38
N GLY A 510 -75.41 -9.11 2.18
CA GLY A 510 -76.25 -8.79 1.02
C GLY A 510 -77.06 -9.96 0.49
N GLN A 511 -78.13 -10.34 1.19
CA GLN A 511 -79.36 -10.75 0.52
C GLN A 511 -80.56 -10.60 1.48
N ASP A 512 -81.25 -9.47 1.35
CA ASP A 512 -82.64 -9.30 1.78
C ASP A 512 -83.55 -10.23 0.96
N ARG A 513 -84.52 -10.89 1.61
CA ARG A 513 -85.98 -10.67 1.41
C ARG A 513 -86.86 -11.81 1.96
N SER A 514 -87.92 -11.36 2.66
CA SER A 514 -89.29 -11.89 2.71
C SER A 514 -89.54 -13.34 3.13
N ALA A 515 -90.13 -13.54 4.31
CA ALA A 515 -91.57 -13.65 4.56
C ALA A 515 -91.83 -13.87 6.06
#